data_AF-A0A3N7C0K9-F1
#
_entry.id   AF-A0A3N7C0K9-F1
#
_cell.length_a   1.000
_cell.length_b   1.000
_cell.length_c   1.000
_cell.angle_alpha   90.00
_cell.angle_beta   90.00
_cell.angle_gamma   90.00
#
_symmetry.space_group_name_H-M   'P 1'
#
loop_
_entity.id
_entity.type
_entity.pdbx_description
1 polymer ?
#
loop_
_entity_poly.entity_id
_entity_poly.type
_entity_poly.pdbx_seq_one_letter_code
_entity_poly.pdbx_strand_id
1 'polypeptide(L)' 'MDTMPATLWIAACAHRLQQQWHTIDPLELEDLARDLRRDERLRAMPPDEAAVDWLLPITAPGNVPFS' A
#
# COMPACT_ATOMS: atom_id res chain seq x y z
N MET A 1 -23.32 -7.09 -1.59
CA MET A 1 -22.18 -6.23 -1.21
C MET A 1 -21.02 -6.77 -2.00
N ASP A 2 -20.56 -6.06 -3.02
CA ASP A 2 -19.51 -6.55 -3.92
C ASP A 2 -18.18 -6.47 -3.19
N THR A 3 -17.79 -7.58 -2.55
CA THR A 3 -16.49 -7.69 -1.90
C THR A 3 -15.46 -7.74 -3.02
N MET A 4 -14.80 -6.61 -3.30
CA MET A 4 -13.78 -6.49 -4.33
C MET A 4 -12.83 -7.71 -4.26
N PRO A 5 -12.65 -8.46 -5.37
CA PRO A 5 -11.88 -9.69 -5.35
C PRO A 5 -10.45 -9.40 -4.90
N ALA A 6 -9.89 -10.35 -4.14
CA ALA A 6 -8.57 -10.22 -3.53
C ALA A 6 -7.50 -9.78 -4.52
N THR A 7 -7.49 -10.45 -5.68
CA THR A 7 -6.60 -10.19 -6.79
C THR A 7 -6.75 -8.78 -7.35
N LEU A 8 -7.97 -8.23 -7.38
CA LEU A 8 -8.22 -6.89 -7.90
C LEU A 8 -7.82 -5.80 -6.90
N TRP A 9 -8.01 -6.04 -5.60
CA TRP A 9 -7.51 -5.15 -4.55
C TRP A 9 -5.97 -5.12 -4.54
N ILE A 10 -5.33 -6.30 -4.64
CA ILE A 10 -3.86 -6.43 -4.71
C ILE A 10 -3.31 -5.73 -5.96
N ALA A 11 -3.87 -6.00 -7.14
CA ALA A 11 -3.41 -5.39 -8.39
C ALA A 11 -3.58 -3.86 -8.39
N ALA A 12 -4.70 -3.34 -7.89
CA ALA A 12 -4.92 -1.90 -7.79
C ALA A 12 -3.96 -1.23 -6.80
N CYS A 13 -3.73 -1.86 -5.64
CA CYS A 13 -2.80 -1.37 -4.62
C CYS A 13 -1.35 -1.40 -5.15
N ALA A 14 -0.91 -2.52 -5.73
CA ALA A 14 0.41 -2.67 -6.33
C ALA A 14 0.66 -1.65 -7.45
N HIS A 15 -0.34 -1.39 -8.30
CA HIS A 15 -0.24 -0.38 -9.34
C HIS A 15 -0.08 1.02 -8.75
N ARG A 16 -0.83 1.36 -7.68
CA ARG A 16 -0.69 2.65 -6.99
C ARG A 16 0.68 2.80 -6.35
N LEU A 17 1.19 1.76 -5.71
CA LEU A 17 2.54 1.73 -5.13
C LEU A 17 3.61 1.86 -6.23
N GLN A 18 3.42 1.23 -7.40
CA GLN A 18 4.36 1.32 -8.53
C GLN A 18 4.46 2.74 -9.08
N GLN A 19 3.34 3.47 -9.14
CA GLN A 19 3.34 4.88 -9.55
C GLN A 19 4.14 5.77 -8.59
N GLN A 20 4.21 5.41 -7.30
CA GLN A 20 5.01 6.13 -6.29
C GLN A 20 6.46 5.63 -6.26
N TRP A 21 6.68 4.33 -6.41
CA TRP A 21 7.97 3.64 -6.29
C TRP A 21 8.31 2.88 -7.56
N HIS A 22 8.62 3.62 -8.63
CA HIS A 22 8.98 3.01 -9.92
C HIS A 22 10.25 2.13 -9.85
N THR A 23 11.06 2.29 -8.79
CA THR A 23 12.35 1.61 -8.60
C THR A 23 12.19 0.23 -7.97
N ILE A 24 11.02 -0.08 -7.40
CA ILE A 24 10.72 -1.37 -6.78
C ILE A 24 10.10 -2.27 -7.86
N ASP A 25 10.49 -3.55 -7.86
CA ASP A 25 9.94 -4.53 -8.78
C ASP A 25 8.42 -4.71 -8.59
N PRO A 26 7.63 -4.81 -9.67
CA PRO A 26 6.19 -5.00 -9.58
C PRO A 26 5.80 -6.24 -8.76
N LEU A 27 6.62 -7.30 -8.81
CA LEU A 27 6.36 -8.53 -8.06
C LEU A 27 6.47 -8.32 -6.54
N GLU A 28 7.43 -7.50 -6.10
CA GLU A 28 7.60 -7.12 -4.68
C GLU A 28 6.43 -6.23 -4.22
N LEU A 29 5.93 -5.35 -5.10
CA LEU A 29 4.76 -4.52 -4.81
C LEU A 29 3.46 -5.33 -4.73
N GLU A 30 3.32 -6.38 -5.54
CA GLU A 30 2.20 -7.31 -5.46
C GLU A 30 2.23 -8.13 -4.16
N ASP A 31 3.41 -8.59 -3.73
CA ASP A 31 3.55 -9.30 -2.46
C ASP A 31 3.27 -8.38 -1.28
N LEU A 32 3.78 -7.15 -1.31
CA LEU A 32 3.50 -6.11 -0.32
C LEU A 32 2.01 -5.75 -0.28
N ALA A 33 1.36 -5.58 -1.43
CA ALA A 33 -0.08 -5.34 -1.52
C ALA A 33 -0.91 -6.50 -0.97
N ARG A 34 -0.43 -7.74 -1.11
CA ARG A 34 -1.04 -8.92 -0.51
C ARG A 34 -0.90 -8.92 1.01
N ASP A 35 0.23 -8.47 1.53
CA ASP A 35 0.47 -8.33 2.96
C ASP A 35 -0.36 -7.19 3.58
N LEU A 36 -0.37 -6.02 2.94
CA LEU A 36 -1.25 -4.88 3.28
C LEU A 36 -2.74 -5.27 3.37
N ARG A 37 -3.19 -6.18 2.50
CA ARG A 37 -4.57 -6.66 2.52
C ARG A 37 -4.88 -7.59 3.71
N ARG A 38 -3.87 -8.21 4.31
CA ARG A 38 -4.05 -9.03 5.53
C ARG A 38 -4.34 -8.16 6.75
N ASP A 39 -3.86 -6.93 6.76
CA ASP A 39 -4.22 -5.96 7.79
C ASP A 39 -5.71 -5.59 7.69
N GLU A 40 -6.47 -5.87 8.75
CA GLU A 40 -7.91 -5.59 8.79
C GLU A 40 -8.20 -4.08 8.67
N ARG A 41 -7.30 -3.23 9.16
CA ARG A 41 -7.41 -1.77 9.07
C ARG A 41 -7.34 -1.30 7.62
N LEU A 42 -6.35 -1.79 6.88
CA LEU A 42 -6.11 -1.41 5.49
C LEU A 42 -7.10 -2.09 4.56
N ARG A 43 -7.48 -3.35 4.84
CA ARG A 43 -8.54 -4.07 4.14
C ARG A 43 -9.90 -3.40 4.25
N ALA A 44 -10.18 -2.68 5.34
CA ALA A 44 -11.39 -1.90 5.49
C ALA A 44 -11.43 -0.67 4.56
N MET A 45 -10.30 -0.30 3.96
CA MET A 45 -10.13 0.86 3.09
C MET A 45 -9.97 0.42 1.61
N PRO A 46 -10.25 1.33 0.65
CA PRO A 46 -9.91 1.09 -0.74
C PRO A 46 -8.38 1.00 -0.91
N PRO A 47 -7.89 0.27 -1.93
CA PRO A 47 -6.46 0.04 -2.15
C PRO A 47 -5.66 1.34 -2.37
N ASP A 48 -6.32 2.38 -2.87
CA ASP A 48 -5.74 3.72 -3.02
C ASP A 48 -5.45 4.38 -1.67
N GLU A 49 -6.43 4.39 -0.76
CA GLU A 49 -6.26 4.91 0.60
C GLU A 49 -5.28 4.05 1.40
N ALA A 50 -5.37 2.72 1.29
CA ALA A 50 -4.46 1.82 2.00
C ALA A 50 -3.00 2.04 1.60
N ALA A 51 -2.72 2.24 0.31
CA ALA A 51 -1.40 2.58 -0.16
C ALA A 51 -0.93 3.93 0.39
N VAL A 52 -1.80 4.96 0.40
CA VAL A 52 -1.46 6.29 0.91
C VAL A 52 -1.23 6.30 2.43
N ASP A 53 -2.08 5.62 3.20
CA ASP A 53 -1.95 5.48 4.66
C ASP A 53 -0.66 4.74 5.05
N TRP A 54 -0.30 3.71 4.29
CA TRP A 54 0.95 3.00 4.50
C TRP A 54 2.20 3.79 4.05
N LEU A 55 2.08 4.63 3.02
CA LEU A 55 3.15 5.51 2.55
C LEU A 55 3.37 6.74 3.46
N LEU A 56 2.33 7.21 4.14
CA LEU A 56 2.34 8.35 5.06
C LEU A 56 3.50 8.36 6.07
N PRO A 57 3.80 7.27 6.81
CA PRO A 57 4.94 7.22 7.71
C PRO A 57 6.31 7.24 7.00
N ILE A 58 6.38 6.77 5.74
CA ILE A 58 7.62 6.67 4.96
C ILE A 58 7.97 8.03 4.33
N THR A 59 6.95 8.81 3.93
CA THR A 59 7.11 10.14 3.33
C THR A 59 7.18 11.28 4.34
N ALA A 60 7.09 11.02 5.64
CA ALA A 60 7.25 12.07 6.66
C ALA A 60 8.74 12.29 6.98
N PRO A 61 9.39 13.35 6.46
CA PRO A 61 10.71 13.73 6.93
C PRO A 61 10.57 14.42 8.29
N GLY A 62 10.54 13.67 9.39
CA GLY A 62 10.69 14.31 10.70
C GLY A 62 10.12 13.57 11.90
N ASN A 63 10.86 12.58 12.39
CA ASN A 63 11.08 12.51 13.84
C ASN A 63 12.46 11.88 14.13
N VAL A 64 13.52 12.60 13.79
CA VAL A 64 14.84 12.38 14.40
C VAL A 64 15.04 13.45 15.47
N PRO A 65 14.94 13.14 16.78
CA PRO A 65 15.39 14.06 17.81
C PRO A 65 16.91 13.88 17.96
N PHE A 66 17.66 14.57 17.10
CA PHE A 66 19.07 14.87 17.37
C PHE A 66 19.27 16.39 17.31
N SER A 67 19.02 17.07 18.43
CA SER A 67 19.65 18.33 18.86
C SER A 67 19.41 18.53 20.34
#